data_AF-A0A352VLW4-F1
#
_entry.id   AF-A0A352VLW4-F1
#
_cell.length_a   1.000
_cell.length_b   1.000
_cell.length_c   1.000
_cell.angle_alpha   90.00
_cell.angle_beta   90.00
_cell.angle_gamma   90.00
#
_symmetry.space_group_name_H-M   'P 1'
#
loop_
_entity.id
_entity.type
_entity.pdbx_description
1 polymer ?
#
loop_
_entity_poly.entity_id
_entity_poly.type
_entity_poly.pdbx_seq_one_letter_code
_entity_poly.pdbx_strand_id
1 'polypeptide(L)'
;MNEEFIKLAAFILAGALSGGLTNTVAIWMLFHPYEPPKLLRRWRLGFFQGAIPKNQPRLAAAIGKTVGDRLLTAEDLTQTFTDETFRATFDDRLAQFLNGVLNTERAALRDLIPERVMPDIEVLLEEGLDKALAQLDDYLESERFAEAMQRRAGDLVEAIKDEPIGSLITSARGAAVESAVEEWLHHAVDSEDFKAAIEDYLDRAAQRLLEPGRTFEEILPTGLVGTVEKAIAGYLPLAARRLGRLLEDDTARARFESTLHDLLHRFLKDLKFHQRVVARLVMTEDTVDKVLDTIEAEGAERLSEILRDSAVQEAMGRGINQAIVDFLRRPVTDVLGEPDDPSVIESRTTLADWIVGMARDPGTREFLVEKLHEGLDKAGDRTWGEVLERIPSERISETLVSAVRSEAARAALGDGIRKLARDLLDRPIGTPARWLPENGAARIEAALGDPIWAWLETQVPTVVAQIDVSGRVEAKVLSFPVSRMEEIVKNVTHRELKLIVRLGYVLGAVIGMVLFLLEPFLP
;
A
#
# COMPACT_ATOMS: atom_id res chain seq x y z
N MET A 1 99.28 74.38 -8.93
CA MET A 1 98.16 73.85 -8.13
C MET A 1 96.97 73.36 -8.96
N ASN A 2 96.75 73.80 -10.21
CA ASN A 2 95.57 73.39 -10.99
C ASN A 2 95.71 72.01 -11.66
N GLU A 3 96.91 71.56 -12.04
CA GLU A 3 97.07 70.29 -12.77
C GLU A 3 96.84 69.04 -11.91
N GLU A 4 97.32 69.00 -10.67
CA GLU A 4 97.12 67.86 -9.76
C GLU A 4 95.65 67.68 -9.38
N PHE A 5 94.91 68.79 -9.21
CA PHE A 5 93.48 68.74 -8.92
C PHE A 5 92.67 68.22 -10.11
N ILE A 6 93.05 68.60 -11.34
CA ILE A 6 92.44 68.08 -12.56
C ILE A 6 92.74 66.58 -12.71
N LYS A 7 93.97 66.14 -12.42
CA LYS A 7 94.33 64.72 -12.46
C LYS A 7 93.57 63.90 -11.42
N LEU A 8 93.53 64.34 -10.15
CA LEU A 8 92.75 63.68 -9.09
C LEU A 8 91.27 63.55 -9.47
N ALA A 9 90.66 64.63 -9.97
CA ALA A 9 89.28 64.62 -10.43
C ALA A 9 89.08 63.65 -11.61
N ALA A 10 90.02 63.58 -12.55
CA ALA A 10 89.97 62.65 -13.67
C ALA A 10 90.06 61.18 -13.23
N PHE A 11 90.95 60.85 -12.28
CA PHE A 11 91.08 59.50 -11.74
C PHE A 11 89.85 59.06 -10.93
N ILE A 12 89.31 59.95 -10.08
CA ILE A 12 88.08 59.69 -9.33
C ILE A 12 86.90 59.52 -10.27
N LEU A 13 86.76 60.39 -11.28
CA LEU A 13 85.67 60.30 -12.26
C LEU A 13 85.78 59.03 -13.10
N ALA A 14 86.98 58.70 -13.60
CA ALA A 14 87.22 57.48 -14.36
C ALA A 14 86.96 56.22 -13.51
N GLY A 15 87.40 56.21 -12.26
CA GLY A 15 87.13 55.13 -11.31
C GLY A 15 85.65 54.99 -10.99
N ALA A 16 84.96 56.10 -10.68
CA ALA A 16 83.53 56.12 -10.38
C ALA A 16 82.68 55.70 -11.59
N LEU A 17 82.99 56.21 -12.79
CA LEU A 17 82.32 55.81 -14.02
C LEU A 17 82.58 54.34 -14.34
N SER A 18 83.82 53.86 -14.20
CA SER A 18 84.15 52.46 -14.42
C SER A 18 83.38 51.56 -13.45
N GLY A 19 83.38 51.85 -12.15
CA GLY A 19 82.68 51.06 -11.13
C GLY A 19 81.15 51.11 -11.27
N GLY A 20 80.58 52.30 -11.48
CA GLY A 20 79.14 52.48 -11.61
C GLY A 20 78.56 51.96 -12.92
N LEU A 21 79.25 52.18 -14.06
CA LEU A 21 78.83 51.70 -15.36
C LEU A 21 78.92 50.17 -15.44
N THR A 22 80.03 49.59 -14.96
CA THR A 22 80.20 48.12 -14.92
C THR A 22 79.10 47.46 -14.10
N ASN A 23 78.75 48.04 -12.95
CA ASN A 23 77.71 47.49 -12.11
C ASN A 23 76.29 47.69 -12.70
N THR A 24 76.06 48.79 -13.43
CA THR A 24 74.80 49.00 -14.17
C THR A 24 74.63 47.97 -15.28
N VAL A 25 75.69 47.67 -16.02
CA VAL A 25 75.70 46.60 -17.04
C VAL A 25 75.49 45.23 -16.40
N ALA A 26 76.15 44.94 -15.27
CA ALA A 26 75.97 43.68 -14.55
C ALA A 26 74.51 43.45 -14.13
N ILE A 27 73.85 44.49 -13.62
CA ILE A 27 72.43 44.41 -13.26
C ILE A 27 71.53 44.27 -14.49
N TRP A 28 71.83 44.97 -15.58
CA TRP A 28 71.12 44.80 -16.84
C TRP A 28 71.23 43.34 -17.35
N MET A 29 72.41 42.74 -17.23
CA MET A 29 72.70 41.34 -17.57
C MET A 29 71.99 40.32 -16.66
N LEU A 30 71.44 40.70 -15.51
CA LEU A 30 70.60 39.78 -14.72
C LEU A 30 69.26 39.50 -15.39
N PHE A 31 68.74 40.46 -16.15
CA PHE A 31 67.41 40.40 -16.78
C PHE A 31 67.47 40.11 -18.28
N HIS A 32 68.53 40.54 -18.96
CA HIS A 32 68.70 40.41 -20.41
C HIS A 32 69.98 39.62 -20.75
N PRO A 33 70.04 38.93 -21.90
CA PRO A 33 68.97 38.64 -22.86
C PRO A 33 68.00 37.54 -22.35
N TYR A 34 66.73 37.64 -22.74
CA TYR A 34 65.68 36.70 -22.33
C TYR A 34 65.90 35.26 -22.83
N GLU A 35 66.41 35.13 -24.06
CA GLU A 35 66.80 33.85 -24.66
C GLU A 35 68.31 33.74 -24.82
N PRO A 36 68.89 32.54 -24.69
CA PRO A 36 70.32 32.34 -24.90
C PRO A 36 70.71 32.68 -26.35
N PRO A 37 71.70 33.55 -26.56
CA PRO A 37 72.14 33.91 -27.90
C PRO A 37 72.67 32.68 -28.66
N LYS A 38 72.31 32.57 -29.93
CA LYS A 38 72.72 31.48 -30.81
C LYS A 38 74.00 31.88 -31.55
N LEU A 39 75.10 31.19 -31.28
CA LEU A 39 76.33 31.32 -32.07
C LEU A 39 76.31 30.28 -33.20
N LEU A 40 76.61 30.71 -34.43
CA LEU A 40 76.70 29.85 -35.63
C LEU A 40 75.47 28.93 -35.84
N ARG A 41 74.26 29.47 -35.58
CA ARG A 41 72.92 28.84 -35.78
C ARG A 41 72.68 27.49 -35.06
N ARG A 42 73.72 26.85 -34.51
CA ARG A 42 73.69 25.50 -33.92
C ARG A 42 74.16 25.45 -32.45
N TRP A 43 74.94 26.42 -31.99
CA TRP A 43 75.51 26.44 -30.63
C TRP A 43 74.78 27.47 -29.76
N ARG A 44 74.04 27.01 -28.75
CA ARG A 44 73.40 27.88 -27.75
C ARG A 44 74.38 28.17 -26.62
N LEU A 45 74.81 29.43 -26.48
CA LEU A 45 75.69 29.83 -25.38
C LEU A 45 74.86 30.14 -24.12
N GLY A 46 74.51 29.11 -23.36
CA GLY A 46 73.68 29.23 -22.14
C GLY A 46 74.34 30.00 -20.98
N PHE A 47 75.58 30.45 -21.13
CA PHE A 47 76.28 31.30 -20.17
C PHE A 47 75.88 32.79 -20.29
N PHE A 48 75.47 33.24 -21.48
CA PHE A 48 75.13 34.65 -21.74
C PHE A 48 73.63 34.96 -21.62
N GLN A 49 72.82 34.06 -21.07
CA GLN A 49 71.41 34.34 -20.78
C GLN A 49 71.30 35.08 -19.45
N GLY A 50 70.34 35.99 -19.34
CA GLY A 50 70.04 36.66 -18.07
C GLY A 50 69.81 35.67 -16.92
N ALA A 51 70.36 35.97 -15.75
CA ALA A 51 70.32 35.08 -14.59
C ALA A 51 68.88 34.80 -14.08
N ILE A 52 67.98 35.79 -14.17
CA ILE A 52 66.57 35.67 -13.74
C ILE A 52 65.75 34.82 -14.73
N PRO A 53 65.72 35.10 -16.04
CA PRO A 53 65.08 34.22 -17.03
C PRO A 53 65.55 32.76 -16.95
N LYS A 54 66.87 32.55 -16.78
CA LYS A 54 67.48 31.22 -16.69
C LYS A 54 67.01 30.42 -15.47
N ASN A 55 66.72 31.08 -14.35
CA ASN A 55 66.29 30.43 -13.11
C ASN A 55 64.77 30.53 -12.87
N GLN A 56 63.98 30.93 -13.85
CA GLN A 56 62.51 31.02 -13.74
C GLN A 56 61.88 29.73 -13.18
N PRO A 57 62.27 28.50 -13.58
CA PRO A 57 61.69 27.29 -13.01
C PRO A 57 61.96 27.13 -11.51
N ARG A 58 63.15 27.52 -11.05
CA ARG A 58 63.49 27.46 -9.61
C ARG A 58 62.70 28.49 -8.81
N LEU A 59 62.49 29.68 -9.37
CA LEU A 59 61.65 30.72 -8.75
C LEU A 59 60.18 30.26 -8.68
N ALA A 60 59.67 29.67 -9.77
CA ALA A 60 58.32 29.14 -9.82
C ALA A 60 58.10 28.02 -8.78
N ALA A 61 59.03 27.08 -8.66
CA ALA A 61 58.98 26.02 -7.65
C ALA A 61 59.06 26.58 -6.22
N ALA A 62 59.93 27.57 -5.97
CA ALA A 62 60.05 28.19 -4.65
C ALA A 62 58.79 28.98 -4.25
N ILE A 63 58.17 29.70 -5.20
CA ILE A 63 56.91 30.42 -4.99
C ILE A 63 55.77 29.41 -4.79
N GLY A 64 55.66 28.40 -5.65
CA GLY A 64 54.66 27.33 -5.54
C GLY A 64 54.71 26.65 -4.18
N LYS A 65 55.90 26.22 -3.76
CA LYS A 65 56.11 25.62 -2.45
C LYS A 65 55.75 26.56 -1.30
N THR A 66 56.14 27.83 -1.36
CA THR A 66 55.85 28.78 -0.28
C THR A 66 54.35 29.08 -0.18
N VAL A 67 53.64 29.17 -1.31
CA VAL A 67 52.20 29.42 -1.32
C VAL A 67 51.41 28.18 -0.88
N GLY A 68 51.78 27.00 -1.40
CA GLY A 68 51.13 25.74 -1.06
C GLY A 68 51.38 25.30 0.39
N ASP A 69 52.61 25.45 0.89
CA ASP A 69 52.97 24.96 2.23
C ASP A 69 52.66 25.95 3.37
N ARG A 70 52.45 27.24 3.06
CA ARG A 70 52.33 28.29 4.12
C ARG A 70 51.14 29.22 4.01
N LEU A 71 50.47 29.32 2.86
CA LEU A 71 49.36 30.29 2.67
C LEU A 71 48.01 29.64 2.46
N LEU A 72 47.97 28.39 2.00
CA LEU A 72 46.74 27.64 1.74
C LEU A 72 46.94 26.19 2.18
N THR A 73 47.04 25.98 3.49
CA THR A 73 47.16 24.62 4.06
C THR A 73 45.79 23.95 4.20
N ALA A 74 45.77 22.62 4.32
CA ALA A 74 44.53 21.88 4.57
C ALA A 74 43.93 22.26 5.93
N GLU A 75 44.78 22.59 6.90
CA GLU A 75 44.42 23.06 8.24
C GLU A 75 43.71 24.42 8.20
N ASP A 76 44.23 25.41 7.44
CA ASP A 76 43.62 26.74 7.30
C ASP A 76 42.20 26.65 6.71
N LEU A 77 42.02 25.75 5.73
CA LEU A 77 40.73 25.51 5.12
C LEU A 77 39.77 24.81 6.08
N THR A 78 40.26 23.84 6.86
CA THR A 78 39.46 23.16 7.88
C THR A 78 38.96 24.15 8.94
N GLN A 79 39.80 25.08 9.39
CA GLN A 79 39.38 26.16 10.31
C GLN A 79 38.32 27.07 9.70
N THR A 80 38.39 27.32 8.39
CA THR A 80 37.36 28.10 7.68
C THR A 80 36.00 27.39 7.68
N PHE A 81 35.99 26.04 7.63
CA PHE A 81 34.77 25.26 7.79
C PHE A 81 34.25 25.22 9.23
N THR A 82 35.07 25.53 10.24
CA THR A 82 34.61 25.65 11.64
C THR A 82 34.03 27.03 11.96
N ASP A 83 34.05 27.96 11.00
CA ASP A 83 33.58 29.33 11.19
C ASP A 83 32.04 29.42 11.13
N GLU A 84 31.44 30.13 12.10
CA GLU A 84 29.98 30.29 12.20
C GLU A 84 29.40 31.00 10.97
N THR A 85 30.17 31.92 10.37
CA THR A 85 29.77 32.63 9.16
C THR A 85 29.62 31.70 7.96
N PHE A 86 30.46 30.67 7.84
CA PHE A 86 30.37 29.70 6.76
C PHE A 86 29.17 28.77 6.98
N ARG A 87 28.94 28.33 8.22
CA ARG A 87 27.75 27.54 8.60
C ARG A 87 26.46 28.27 8.23
N ALA A 88 26.33 29.53 8.64
CA ALA A 88 25.15 30.34 8.32
C ALA A 88 24.94 30.51 6.81
N THR A 89 26.03 30.65 6.04
CA THR A 89 25.94 30.73 4.57
C THR A 89 25.50 29.39 3.96
N PHE A 90 25.97 28.27 4.49
CA PHE A 90 25.52 26.95 4.07
C PHE A 90 24.02 26.75 4.36
N ASP A 91 23.56 27.13 5.55
CA ASP A 91 22.15 26.98 5.95
C ASP A 91 21.23 27.80 5.03
N ASP A 92 21.56 29.07 4.74
CA ASP A 92 20.80 29.92 3.80
C ASP A 92 20.76 29.30 2.38
N ARG A 93 21.88 28.73 1.92
CA ARG A 93 21.94 28.06 0.61
C ARG A 93 21.12 26.78 0.57
N LEU A 94 21.14 26.00 1.66
CA LEU A 94 20.32 24.80 1.81
C LEU A 94 18.84 25.17 1.83
N ALA A 95 18.46 26.22 2.56
CA ALA A 95 17.09 26.75 2.61
C ALA A 95 16.60 27.14 1.21
N GLN A 96 17.39 27.92 0.46
CA GLN A 96 17.05 28.33 -0.91
C GLN A 96 16.95 27.12 -1.86
N PHE A 97 17.87 26.16 -1.74
CA PHE A 97 17.83 24.94 -2.53
C PHE A 97 16.56 24.12 -2.25
N LEU A 98 16.26 23.86 -0.98
CA LEU A 98 15.07 23.11 -0.56
C LEU A 98 13.79 23.84 -0.99
N ASN A 99 13.74 25.16 -0.81
CA ASN A 99 12.62 25.98 -1.25
C ASN A 99 12.40 25.86 -2.77
N GLY A 100 13.48 25.93 -3.57
CA GLY A 100 13.43 25.72 -5.01
C GLY A 100 13.00 24.30 -5.38
N VAL A 101 13.49 23.28 -4.69
CA VAL A 101 13.11 21.88 -4.94
C VAL A 101 11.64 21.62 -4.62
N LEU A 102 11.15 22.18 -3.51
CA LEU A 102 9.80 21.92 -3.00
C LEU A 102 8.71 22.76 -3.68
N ASN A 103 9.02 23.97 -4.15
CA ASN A 103 8.05 24.87 -4.78
C ASN A 103 8.06 24.86 -6.31
N THR A 104 8.95 24.09 -6.94
CA THR A 104 8.94 23.90 -8.40
C THR A 104 7.98 22.78 -8.77
N GLU A 105 7.13 23.01 -9.77
CA GLU A 105 6.28 21.99 -10.37
C GLU A 105 7.14 20.99 -11.16
N ARG A 106 7.03 19.70 -10.82
CA ARG A 106 7.79 18.63 -11.46
C ARG A 106 6.89 17.64 -12.19
N ALA A 107 7.41 17.18 -13.33
CA ALA A 107 6.84 16.11 -14.14
C ALA A 107 6.87 14.76 -13.40
N ALA A 108 6.43 13.69 -14.05
CA ALA A 108 6.40 12.37 -13.43
C ALA A 108 7.82 11.91 -13.07
N LEU A 109 7.93 11.02 -12.07
CA LEU A 109 9.24 10.49 -11.66
C LEU A 109 9.94 9.80 -12.84
N ARG A 110 9.15 9.19 -13.74
CA ARG A 110 9.64 8.59 -14.99
C ARG A 110 10.31 9.57 -15.94
N ASP A 111 9.83 10.80 -16.02
CA ASP A 111 10.38 11.83 -16.91
C ASP A 111 11.69 12.43 -16.36
N LEU A 112 11.91 12.32 -15.06
CA LEU A 112 13.11 12.85 -14.39
C LEU A 112 14.29 11.87 -14.42
N ILE A 113 14.01 10.59 -14.63
CA ILE A 113 15.00 9.51 -14.62
C ILE A 113 15.36 9.19 -16.08
N PRO A 114 16.66 9.07 -16.42
CA PRO A 114 17.06 8.67 -17.77
C PRO A 114 16.50 7.29 -18.13
N GLU A 115 15.91 7.14 -19.33
CA GLU A 115 15.29 5.88 -19.80
C GLU A 115 16.18 4.64 -19.63
N ARG A 116 17.51 4.81 -19.78
CA ARG A 116 18.50 3.74 -19.62
C ARG A 116 18.60 3.15 -18.20
N VAL A 117 18.15 3.87 -17.17
CA VAL A 117 18.21 3.44 -15.75
C VAL A 117 16.83 3.02 -15.24
N MET A 118 15.76 3.31 -15.99
CA MET A 118 14.40 3.00 -15.56
C MET A 118 14.17 1.51 -15.31
N PRO A 119 14.61 0.58 -16.18
CA PRO A 119 14.42 -0.85 -15.93
C PRO A 119 15.09 -1.32 -14.64
N ASP A 120 16.30 -0.81 -14.34
CA ASP A 120 17.02 -1.17 -13.11
C ASP A 120 16.30 -0.62 -11.87
N ILE A 121 15.71 0.58 -11.96
CA ILE A 121 14.92 1.17 -10.86
C ILE A 121 13.60 0.43 -10.67
N GLU A 122 12.92 0.04 -11.74
CA GLU A 122 11.69 -0.75 -11.66
C GLU A 122 11.95 -2.11 -10.99
N VAL A 123 13.05 -2.79 -11.33
CA VAL A 123 13.46 -4.03 -10.66
C VAL A 123 13.77 -3.79 -9.18
N LEU A 124 14.53 -2.76 -8.84
CA LEU A 124 14.82 -2.43 -7.43
C LEU A 124 13.56 -2.05 -6.64
N LEU A 125 12.61 -1.37 -7.29
CA LEU A 125 11.33 -1.00 -6.70
C LEU A 125 10.49 -2.27 -6.44
N GLU A 126 10.40 -3.19 -7.39
CA GLU A 126 9.69 -4.46 -7.21
C GLU A 126 10.31 -5.30 -6.09
N GLU A 127 11.64 -5.47 -6.07
CA GLU A 127 12.32 -6.19 -4.99
C GLU A 127 12.13 -5.52 -3.63
N GLY A 128 12.14 -4.18 -3.60
CA GLY A 128 11.88 -3.39 -2.39
C GLY A 128 10.42 -3.54 -1.91
N LEU A 129 9.47 -3.54 -2.84
CA LEU A 129 8.06 -3.72 -2.58
C LEU A 129 7.77 -5.12 -2.04
N ASP A 130 8.36 -6.16 -2.61
CA ASP A 130 8.17 -7.53 -2.12
C ASP A 130 8.72 -7.70 -0.70
N LYS A 131 9.88 -7.10 -0.39
CA LYS A 131 10.41 -7.07 1.00
C LYS A 131 9.51 -6.27 1.93
N ALA A 132 8.97 -5.14 1.48
CA ALA A 132 8.07 -4.31 2.29
C ALA A 132 6.73 -5.02 2.54
N LEU A 133 6.19 -5.71 1.54
CA LEU A 133 4.98 -6.53 1.65
C LEU A 133 5.18 -7.71 2.59
N ALA A 134 6.34 -8.37 2.56
CA ALA A 134 6.68 -9.42 3.51
C ALA A 134 6.74 -8.88 4.96
N GLN A 135 7.40 -7.73 5.18
CA GLN A 135 7.42 -7.10 6.50
C GLN A 135 6.05 -6.63 6.97
N LEU A 136 5.22 -6.16 6.03
CA LEU A 136 3.84 -5.80 6.32
C LEU A 136 3.05 -7.05 6.75
N ASP A 137 3.22 -8.17 6.06
CA ASP A 137 2.54 -9.42 6.39
C ASP A 137 2.92 -9.91 7.79
N ASP A 138 4.22 -9.92 8.11
CA ASP A 138 4.73 -10.23 9.45
C ASP A 138 4.12 -9.31 10.52
N TYR A 139 3.98 -8.01 10.20
CA TYR A 139 3.35 -7.06 11.10
C TYR A 139 1.85 -7.33 11.27
N LEU A 140 1.11 -7.64 10.20
CA LEU A 140 -0.32 -7.95 10.24
C LEU A 140 -0.59 -9.23 11.07
N GLU A 141 0.32 -10.20 11.04
CA GLU A 141 0.26 -11.40 11.88
C GLU A 141 0.60 -11.15 13.35
N SER A 142 1.35 -10.08 13.64
CA SER A 142 1.78 -9.78 15.01
C SER A 142 0.63 -9.43 15.95
N GLU A 143 0.78 -9.80 17.23
CA GLU A 143 -0.10 -9.34 18.31
C GLU A 143 -0.11 -7.81 18.43
N ARG A 144 1.00 -7.16 18.08
CA ARG A 144 1.13 -5.71 18.12
C ARG A 144 0.18 -5.01 17.15
N PHE A 145 -0.13 -5.63 16.01
CA PHE A 145 -1.15 -5.13 15.09
C PHE A 145 -2.55 -5.34 15.66
N ALA A 146 -2.84 -6.52 16.24
CA ALA A 146 -4.13 -6.79 16.87
C ALA A 146 -4.43 -5.78 18.00
N GLU A 147 -3.47 -5.53 18.89
CA GLU A 147 -3.59 -4.52 19.97
C GLU A 147 -3.74 -3.09 19.42
N ALA A 148 -3.05 -2.76 18.33
CA ALA A 148 -3.18 -1.46 17.68
C ALA A 148 -4.58 -1.29 17.06
N MET A 149 -5.10 -2.33 16.41
CA MET A 149 -6.44 -2.34 15.84
C MET A 149 -7.53 -2.29 16.91
N GLN A 150 -7.36 -2.98 18.03
CA GLN A 150 -8.30 -2.91 19.15
C GLN A 150 -8.36 -1.51 19.75
N ARG A 151 -7.20 -0.90 20.04
CA ARG A 151 -7.17 0.50 20.51
C ARG A 151 -7.79 1.45 19.50
N ARG A 152 -7.44 1.29 18.22
CA ARG A 152 -7.96 2.16 17.16
C ARG A 152 -9.46 2.01 16.97
N ALA A 153 -9.97 0.78 17.04
CA ALA A 153 -11.41 0.50 16.99
C ALA A 153 -12.12 1.14 18.19
N GLY A 154 -11.57 1.03 19.40
CA GLY A 154 -12.09 1.69 20.59
C GLY A 154 -12.15 3.22 20.43
N ASP A 155 -11.04 3.84 20.03
CA ASP A 155 -10.96 5.29 19.80
C ASP A 155 -11.96 5.75 18.73
N LEU A 156 -12.11 4.98 17.65
CA LEU A 156 -13.03 5.29 16.56
C LEU A 156 -14.49 5.19 17.00
N VAL A 157 -14.85 4.10 17.70
CA VAL A 157 -16.18 3.90 18.26
C VAL A 157 -16.53 5.04 19.21
N GLU A 158 -15.61 5.42 20.09
CA GLU A 158 -15.83 6.51 21.05
C GLU A 158 -15.96 7.87 20.36
N ALA A 159 -15.25 8.09 19.25
CA ALA A 159 -15.32 9.34 18.48
C ALA A 159 -16.60 9.48 17.65
N ILE A 160 -17.20 8.37 17.20
CA ILE A 160 -18.38 8.39 16.33
C ILE A 160 -19.69 8.05 17.05
N LYS A 161 -19.65 7.57 18.30
CA LYS A 161 -20.84 7.09 19.01
C LYS A 161 -21.99 8.11 19.07
N ASP A 162 -21.67 9.40 19.18
CA ASP A 162 -22.65 10.48 19.33
C ASP A 162 -23.03 11.11 17.98
N GLU A 163 -22.42 10.66 16.88
CA GLU A 163 -22.72 11.13 15.53
C GLU A 163 -23.92 10.38 14.94
N PRO A 164 -24.88 11.10 14.30
CA PRO A 164 -25.94 10.49 13.52
C PRO A 164 -25.36 9.66 12.36
N ILE A 165 -25.95 8.51 12.06
CA ILE A 165 -25.50 7.67 10.92
C ILE A 165 -25.58 8.46 9.60
N GLY A 166 -26.57 9.34 9.47
CA GLY A 166 -26.72 10.24 8.32
C GLY A 166 -25.68 11.36 8.19
N SER A 167 -24.88 11.67 9.23
CA SER A 167 -23.85 12.71 9.15
C SER A 167 -22.59 12.25 8.38
N LEU A 168 -22.25 10.95 8.49
CA LEU A 168 -21.10 10.33 7.82
C LEU A 168 -21.46 9.72 6.46
N ILE A 169 -22.69 9.19 6.34
CA ILE A 169 -23.28 8.71 5.08
C ILE A 169 -24.14 9.84 4.53
N THR A 170 -23.50 10.81 3.88
CA THR A 170 -24.22 11.81 3.07
C THR A 170 -25.07 11.11 2.01
N SER A 171 -26.15 11.72 1.55
CA SER A 171 -27.02 11.17 0.49
C SER A 171 -26.27 10.73 -0.76
N ALA A 172 -25.16 11.40 -1.11
CA ALA A 172 -24.27 10.98 -2.19
C ALA A 172 -23.48 9.68 -1.91
N ARG A 173 -23.07 9.46 -0.66
CA ARG A 173 -22.40 8.22 -0.22
C ARG A 173 -23.40 7.07 -0.03
N GLY A 174 -24.62 7.37 0.43
CA GLY A 174 -25.71 6.38 0.52
C GLY A 174 -26.05 5.79 -0.84
N ALA A 175 -26.26 6.65 -1.85
CA ALA A 175 -26.47 6.21 -3.23
C ALA A 175 -25.29 5.39 -3.78
N ALA A 176 -24.04 5.75 -3.44
CA ALA A 176 -22.86 4.98 -3.86
C ALA A 176 -22.79 3.59 -3.20
N VAL A 177 -23.21 3.47 -1.94
CA VAL A 177 -23.31 2.18 -1.24
C VAL A 177 -24.42 1.33 -1.86
N GLU A 178 -25.57 1.91 -2.17
CA GLU A 178 -26.68 1.22 -2.84
C GLU A 178 -26.25 0.68 -4.21
N SER A 179 -25.63 1.52 -5.05
CA SER A 179 -25.11 1.08 -6.35
C SER A 179 -24.03 0.00 -6.21
N ALA A 180 -23.14 0.10 -5.22
CA ALA A 180 -22.12 -0.92 -4.97
C ALA A 180 -22.73 -2.24 -4.49
N VAL A 181 -23.78 -2.21 -3.67
CA VAL A 181 -24.49 -3.42 -3.22
C VAL A 181 -25.28 -4.04 -4.37
N GLU A 182 -25.93 -3.23 -5.21
CA GLU A 182 -26.62 -3.70 -6.40
C GLU A 182 -25.65 -4.41 -7.37
N GLU A 183 -24.51 -3.79 -7.66
CA GLU A 183 -23.46 -4.36 -8.51
C GLU A 183 -22.88 -5.64 -7.88
N TRP A 184 -22.63 -5.64 -6.57
CA TRP A 184 -22.16 -6.83 -5.86
C TRP A 184 -23.19 -7.96 -5.90
N LEU A 185 -24.48 -7.70 -5.64
CA LEU A 185 -25.54 -8.70 -5.72
C LEU A 185 -25.66 -9.27 -7.13
N HIS A 186 -25.52 -8.43 -8.15
CA HIS A 186 -25.53 -8.86 -9.54
C HIS A 186 -24.39 -9.84 -9.84
N HIS A 187 -23.15 -9.50 -9.45
CA HIS A 187 -21.99 -10.34 -9.71
C HIS A 187 -21.95 -11.60 -8.83
N ALA A 188 -22.31 -11.49 -7.56
CA ALA A 188 -22.29 -12.60 -6.62
C ALA A 188 -23.31 -13.67 -7.01
N VAL A 189 -24.56 -13.31 -7.29
CA VAL A 189 -25.63 -14.28 -7.59
C VAL A 189 -25.45 -14.98 -8.95
N ASP A 190 -24.75 -14.33 -9.88
CA ASP A 190 -24.43 -14.91 -11.19
C ASP A 190 -23.16 -15.78 -11.13
N SER A 191 -22.40 -15.74 -10.04
CA SER A 191 -21.19 -16.56 -9.86
C SER A 191 -21.51 -18.04 -9.61
N GLU A 192 -20.65 -18.92 -10.12
CA GLU A 192 -20.69 -20.36 -9.80
C GLU A 192 -20.40 -20.61 -8.30
N ASP A 193 -19.58 -19.75 -7.68
CA ASP A 193 -19.23 -19.84 -6.26
C ASP A 193 -20.45 -19.65 -5.35
N PHE A 194 -21.39 -18.77 -5.72
CA PHE A 194 -22.62 -18.57 -4.96
C PHE A 194 -23.51 -19.81 -4.97
N LYS A 195 -23.66 -20.45 -6.15
CA LYS A 195 -24.40 -21.71 -6.24
C LYS A 195 -23.76 -22.80 -5.37
N ALA A 196 -22.43 -22.96 -5.46
CA ALA A 196 -21.69 -23.92 -4.65
C ALA A 196 -21.84 -23.64 -3.14
N ALA A 197 -21.83 -22.37 -2.72
CA ALA A 197 -22.04 -22.00 -1.32
C ALA A 197 -23.45 -22.35 -0.81
N ILE A 198 -24.48 -22.18 -1.65
CA ILE A 198 -25.86 -22.59 -1.31
C ILE A 198 -25.97 -24.12 -1.22
N GLU A 199 -25.38 -24.86 -2.17
CA GLU A 199 -25.37 -26.32 -2.15
C GLU A 199 -24.68 -26.88 -0.89
N ASP A 200 -23.53 -26.32 -0.52
CA ASP A 200 -22.78 -26.69 0.68
C ASP A 200 -23.52 -26.32 1.98
N TYR A 201 -24.20 -25.17 2.02
CA TYR A 201 -25.07 -24.80 3.14
C TYR A 201 -26.22 -25.80 3.29
N LEU A 202 -26.90 -26.15 2.19
CA LEU A 202 -28.00 -27.09 2.21
C LEU A 202 -27.55 -28.51 2.55
N ASP A 203 -26.34 -28.92 2.16
CA ASP A 203 -25.74 -30.19 2.56
C ASP A 203 -25.55 -30.25 4.08
N ARG A 204 -24.90 -29.23 4.65
CA ARG A 204 -24.74 -29.12 6.11
C ARG A 204 -26.08 -29.02 6.85
N ALA A 205 -27.07 -28.35 6.27
CA ALA A 205 -28.41 -28.27 6.83
C ALA A 205 -29.12 -29.63 6.80
N ALA A 206 -29.03 -30.36 5.70
CA ALA A 206 -29.59 -31.71 5.57
C ALA A 206 -28.96 -32.67 6.60
N GLN A 207 -27.63 -32.66 6.76
CA GLN A 207 -26.93 -33.47 7.75
C GLN A 207 -27.39 -33.17 9.19
N ARG A 208 -27.63 -31.89 9.52
CA ARG A 208 -28.15 -31.51 10.85
C ARG A 208 -29.61 -31.89 11.04
N LEU A 209 -30.44 -31.76 10.01
CA LEU A 209 -31.88 -32.04 10.09
C LEU A 209 -32.17 -33.54 10.10
N LEU A 210 -31.37 -34.32 9.37
CA LEU A 210 -31.48 -35.78 9.25
C LEU A 210 -30.53 -36.51 10.21
N GLU A 211 -30.22 -35.89 11.35
CA GLU A 211 -29.44 -36.55 12.40
C GLU A 211 -30.22 -37.76 12.96
N PRO A 212 -29.57 -38.93 13.15
CA PRO A 212 -30.26 -40.14 13.58
C PRO A 212 -31.04 -39.95 14.87
N GLY A 213 -32.34 -40.27 14.84
CA GLY A 213 -33.24 -40.19 16.01
C GLY A 213 -33.86 -38.82 16.25
N ARG A 214 -33.49 -37.77 15.49
CA ARG A 214 -34.12 -36.46 15.56
C ARG A 214 -35.55 -36.50 14.99
N THR A 215 -36.51 -35.91 15.68
CA THR A 215 -37.95 -35.99 15.30
C THR A 215 -38.46 -34.69 14.67
N PHE A 216 -39.58 -34.76 13.95
CA PHE A 216 -40.21 -33.55 13.39
C PHE A 216 -40.68 -32.57 14.47
N GLU A 217 -41.07 -33.06 15.64
CA GLU A 217 -41.44 -32.26 16.82
C GLU A 217 -40.28 -31.39 17.32
N GLU A 218 -39.03 -31.86 17.21
CA GLU A 218 -37.83 -31.12 17.63
C GLU A 218 -37.35 -30.07 16.62
N ILE A 219 -37.77 -30.19 15.36
CA ILE A 219 -37.37 -29.29 14.27
C ILE A 219 -38.40 -28.19 14.09
N LEU A 220 -39.69 -28.54 14.16
CA LEU A 220 -40.76 -27.60 13.88
C LEU A 220 -41.03 -26.70 15.10
N PRO A 221 -41.08 -25.37 14.92
CA PRO A 221 -41.57 -24.45 15.94
C PRO A 221 -42.96 -24.88 16.45
N THR A 222 -43.15 -24.91 17.77
CA THR A 222 -44.41 -25.34 18.42
C THR A 222 -45.64 -24.57 17.92
N GLY A 223 -45.47 -23.31 17.51
CA GLY A 223 -46.53 -22.50 16.90
C GLY A 223 -47.00 -23.00 15.52
N LEU A 224 -46.12 -23.63 14.73
CA LEU A 224 -46.48 -24.20 13.42
C LEU A 224 -47.25 -25.51 13.58
N VAL A 225 -46.86 -26.36 14.54
CA VAL A 225 -47.59 -27.60 14.86
C VAL A 225 -49.03 -27.30 15.20
N GLY A 226 -49.28 -26.37 16.14
CA GLY A 226 -50.64 -25.97 16.51
C GLY A 226 -51.43 -25.31 15.35
N THR A 227 -50.74 -24.62 14.44
CA THR A 227 -51.38 -24.04 13.25
C THR A 227 -51.83 -25.12 12.27
N VAL A 228 -51.00 -26.13 12.03
CA VAL A 228 -51.31 -27.27 11.16
C VAL A 228 -52.42 -28.14 11.76
N GLU A 229 -52.36 -28.43 13.06
CA GLU A 229 -53.42 -29.14 13.79
C GLU A 229 -54.76 -28.41 13.65
N LYS A 230 -54.78 -27.10 13.86
CA LYS A 230 -55.99 -26.28 13.73
C LYS A 230 -56.50 -26.24 12.28
N ALA A 231 -55.60 -26.16 11.30
CA ALA A 231 -55.96 -26.18 9.88
C ALA A 231 -56.58 -27.52 9.47
N ILE A 232 -55.99 -28.64 9.90
CA ILE A 232 -56.49 -29.99 9.58
C ILE A 232 -57.81 -30.26 10.31
N ALA A 233 -57.90 -29.93 11.60
CA ALA A 233 -59.14 -30.04 12.37
C ALA A 233 -60.28 -29.18 11.77
N GLY A 234 -59.96 -28.00 11.24
CA GLY A 234 -60.93 -27.15 10.55
C GLY A 234 -61.36 -27.68 9.18
N TYR A 235 -60.46 -28.36 8.46
CA TYR A 235 -60.75 -28.91 7.13
C TYR A 235 -61.42 -30.29 7.19
N LEU A 236 -61.22 -31.07 8.26
CA LEU A 236 -61.73 -32.43 8.35
C LEU A 236 -63.27 -32.55 8.24
N PRO A 237 -64.09 -31.71 8.90
CA PRO A 237 -65.54 -31.72 8.71
C PRO A 237 -65.96 -31.42 7.26
N LEU A 238 -65.15 -30.65 6.52
CA LEU A 238 -65.40 -30.38 5.10
C LEU A 238 -65.04 -31.61 4.25
N ALA A 239 -63.93 -32.27 4.54
CA ALA A 239 -63.52 -33.50 3.87
C ALA A 239 -64.51 -34.64 4.13
N ALA A 240 -64.96 -34.86 5.36
CA ALA A 240 -65.94 -35.88 5.73
C ALA A 240 -67.29 -35.66 5.02
N ARG A 241 -67.77 -34.41 4.95
CA ARG A 241 -68.99 -34.07 4.19
C ARG A 241 -68.83 -34.30 2.68
N ARG A 242 -67.66 -34.00 2.11
CA ARG A 242 -67.36 -34.29 0.69
C ARG A 242 -67.32 -35.79 0.43
N LEU A 243 -66.72 -36.58 1.32
CA LEU A 243 -66.72 -38.04 1.24
C LEU A 243 -68.12 -38.64 1.36
N GLY A 244 -68.95 -38.13 2.28
CA GLY A 244 -70.36 -38.55 2.37
C GLY A 244 -71.15 -38.23 1.09
N ARG A 245 -70.93 -37.06 0.46
CA ARG A 245 -71.54 -36.73 -0.85
C ARG A 245 -71.03 -37.61 -1.98
N LEU A 246 -69.78 -38.04 -1.95
CA LEU A 246 -69.26 -38.98 -2.94
C LEU A 246 -69.97 -40.34 -2.84
N LEU A 247 -70.43 -40.76 -1.66
CA LEU A 247 -71.24 -41.97 -1.50
C LEU A 247 -72.70 -41.80 -1.98
N GLU A 248 -73.12 -40.57 -2.28
CA GLU A 248 -74.43 -40.29 -2.91
C GLU A 248 -74.35 -40.27 -4.45
N ASP A 249 -73.14 -40.30 -5.02
CA ASP A 249 -72.96 -40.40 -6.47
C ASP A 249 -73.32 -41.82 -6.96
N ASP A 250 -74.12 -41.92 -8.02
CA ASP A 250 -74.64 -43.19 -8.53
C ASP A 250 -73.53 -44.20 -8.87
N THR A 251 -72.38 -43.73 -9.38
CA THR A 251 -71.28 -44.62 -9.77
C THR A 251 -70.51 -45.14 -8.55
N ALA A 252 -70.26 -44.27 -7.59
CA ALA A 252 -69.57 -44.64 -6.35
C ALA A 252 -70.45 -45.51 -5.46
N ARG A 253 -71.75 -45.22 -5.38
CA ARG A 253 -72.76 -46.02 -4.69
C ARG A 253 -72.83 -47.42 -5.25
N ALA A 254 -72.97 -47.57 -6.58
CA ALA A 254 -73.03 -48.89 -7.21
C ALA A 254 -71.77 -49.74 -6.96
N ARG A 255 -70.58 -49.10 -6.94
CA ARG A 255 -69.32 -49.80 -6.59
C ARG A 255 -69.28 -50.22 -5.12
N PHE A 256 -69.77 -49.37 -4.22
CA PHE A 256 -69.84 -49.68 -2.80
C PHE A 256 -70.83 -50.82 -2.53
N GLU A 257 -72.03 -50.76 -3.11
CA GLU A 257 -73.06 -51.80 -3.03
C GLU A 257 -72.53 -53.15 -3.54
N SER A 258 -71.91 -53.18 -4.73
CA SER A 258 -71.29 -54.39 -5.28
C SER A 258 -70.16 -54.94 -4.41
N THR A 259 -69.36 -54.08 -3.77
CA THR A 259 -68.32 -54.52 -2.84
C THR A 259 -68.92 -55.10 -1.56
N LEU A 260 -70.00 -54.49 -1.06
CA LEU A 260 -70.69 -54.95 0.14
C LEU A 260 -71.41 -56.28 -0.12
N HIS A 261 -72.04 -56.43 -1.29
CA HIS A 261 -72.63 -57.66 -1.79
C HIS A 261 -71.64 -58.83 -1.71
N ASP A 262 -70.47 -58.64 -2.34
CA ASP A 262 -69.41 -59.64 -2.41
C ASP A 262 -68.85 -60.00 -1.03
N LEU A 263 -68.72 -59.03 -0.13
CA LEU A 263 -68.21 -59.23 1.23
C LEU A 263 -69.21 -60.00 2.09
N LEU A 264 -70.49 -59.62 2.06
CA LEU A 264 -71.54 -60.26 2.85
C LEU A 264 -71.80 -61.70 2.37
N HIS A 265 -71.83 -61.93 1.05
CA HIS A 265 -71.96 -63.27 0.49
C HIS A 265 -70.78 -64.18 0.83
N ARG A 266 -69.54 -63.66 0.80
CA ARG A 266 -68.35 -64.41 1.25
C ARG A 266 -68.44 -64.78 2.72
N PHE A 267 -68.83 -63.83 3.58
CA PHE A 267 -68.94 -64.06 5.02
C PHE A 267 -69.94 -65.18 5.36
N LEU A 268 -71.10 -65.20 4.70
CA LEU A 268 -72.11 -66.26 4.91
C LEU A 268 -71.64 -67.62 4.42
N LYS A 269 -70.88 -67.65 3.32
CA LYS A 269 -70.31 -68.89 2.76
C LYS A 269 -69.26 -69.53 3.67
N ASP A 270 -68.51 -68.71 4.41
CA ASP A 270 -67.44 -69.13 5.32
C ASP A 270 -67.93 -69.53 6.72
N LEU A 271 -69.24 -69.42 7.01
CA LEU A 271 -69.81 -69.86 8.29
C LEU A 271 -69.63 -71.37 8.51
N LYS A 272 -69.18 -71.76 9.71
CA LYS A 272 -68.98 -73.16 10.12
C LYS A 272 -70.32 -73.91 10.18
N PHE A 273 -70.29 -75.22 9.94
CA PHE A 273 -71.50 -76.07 9.83
C PHE A 273 -72.57 -75.81 10.91
N HIS A 274 -72.18 -75.72 12.18
CA HIS A 274 -73.11 -75.48 13.28
C HIS A 274 -73.71 -74.06 13.30
N GLN A 275 -72.98 -73.05 12.82
CA GLN A 275 -73.49 -71.67 12.69
C GLN A 275 -74.54 -71.59 11.57
N ARG A 276 -74.33 -72.33 10.48
CA ARG A 276 -75.26 -72.42 9.35
C ARG A 276 -76.57 -73.11 9.73
N VAL A 277 -76.51 -74.12 10.60
CA VAL A 277 -77.69 -74.82 11.13
C VAL A 277 -78.50 -73.90 12.06
N VAL A 278 -77.85 -73.13 12.93
CA VAL A 278 -78.53 -72.18 13.82
C VAL A 278 -79.18 -71.04 13.03
N ALA A 279 -78.48 -70.49 12.03
CA ALA A 279 -79.04 -69.46 11.15
C ALA A 279 -80.32 -69.94 10.44
N ARG A 280 -80.31 -71.16 9.87
CA ARG A 280 -81.49 -71.78 9.22
C ARG A 280 -82.64 -72.14 10.18
N LEU A 281 -82.38 -72.35 11.47
CA LEU A 281 -83.40 -72.72 12.46
C LEU A 281 -84.16 -71.49 12.98
N VAL A 282 -83.49 -70.34 13.02
CA VAL A 282 -84.02 -69.08 13.55
C VAL A 282 -84.54 -68.18 12.42
N MET A 283 -83.98 -68.28 11.21
CA MET A 283 -84.33 -67.45 10.05
C MET A 283 -84.41 -68.32 8.79
N THR A 284 -85.40 -68.09 7.92
CA THR A 284 -85.47 -68.76 6.60
C THR A 284 -84.40 -68.19 5.65
N GLU A 285 -83.94 -68.98 4.68
CA GLU A 285 -82.94 -68.52 3.68
C GLU A 285 -83.40 -67.23 2.97
N ASP A 286 -84.68 -67.18 2.56
CA ASP A 286 -85.29 -65.98 1.97
C ASP A 286 -85.25 -64.75 2.89
N THR A 287 -85.24 -64.94 4.22
CA THR A 287 -85.15 -63.82 5.17
C THR A 287 -83.73 -63.31 5.28
N VAL A 288 -82.73 -64.19 5.16
CA VAL A 288 -81.32 -63.81 5.16
C VAL A 288 -81.03 -62.98 3.91
N ASP A 289 -81.38 -63.48 2.72
CA ASP A 289 -81.13 -62.79 1.46
C ASP A 289 -81.82 -61.42 1.40
N LYS A 290 -83.08 -61.32 1.84
CA LYS A 290 -83.78 -60.02 1.93
C LYS A 290 -83.11 -59.03 2.87
N VAL A 291 -82.59 -59.50 4.00
CA VAL A 291 -81.86 -58.63 4.95
C VAL A 291 -80.54 -58.15 4.33
N LEU A 292 -79.85 -59.02 3.58
CA LEU A 292 -78.63 -58.63 2.86
C LEU A 292 -78.91 -57.61 1.77
N ASP A 293 -79.92 -57.83 0.94
CA ASP A 293 -80.31 -56.91 -0.14
C ASP A 293 -80.73 -55.54 0.44
N THR A 294 -81.40 -55.54 1.60
CA THR A 294 -81.77 -54.30 2.30
C THR A 294 -80.53 -53.57 2.84
N ILE A 295 -79.58 -54.32 3.42
CA ILE A 295 -78.31 -53.76 3.91
C ILE A 295 -77.45 -53.25 2.76
N GLU A 296 -77.50 -53.89 1.59
CA GLU A 296 -76.83 -53.46 0.38
C GLU A 296 -77.44 -52.16 -0.14
N ALA A 297 -78.74 -52.13 -0.39
CA ALA A 297 -79.45 -50.97 -0.93
C ALA A 297 -79.41 -49.74 0.00
N GLU A 298 -79.49 -49.94 1.32
CA GLU A 298 -79.47 -48.86 2.31
C GLU A 298 -78.07 -48.58 2.88
N GLY A 299 -77.08 -49.43 2.59
CA GLY A 299 -75.77 -49.40 3.24
C GLY A 299 -74.97 -48.14 2.91
N ALA A 300 -75.00 -47.70 1.65
CA ALA A 300 -74.34 -46.48 1.22
C ALA A 300 -74.95 -45.22 1.86
N GLU A 301 -76.29 -45.17 1.95
CA GLU A 301 -77.04 -44.06 2.53
C GLU A 301 -76.79 -43.94 4.04
N ARG A 302 -76.88 -45.06 4.77
CA ARG A 302 -76.56 -45.12 6.20
C ARG A 302 -75.11 -44.75 6.49
N LEU A 303 -74.15 -45.18 5.65
CA LEU A 303 -72.74 -44.80 5.80
C LEU A 303 -72.53 -43.30 5.56
N SER A 304 -73.20 -42.72 4.57
CA SER A 304 -73.17 -41.27 4.30
C SER A 304 -73.72 -40.46 5.48
N GLU A 305 -74.83 -40.91 6.09
CA GLU A 305 -75.37 -40.30 7.31
C GLU A 305 -74.39 -40.37 8.48
N ILE A 306 -73.77 -41.52 8.72
CA ILE A 306 -72.76 -41.72 9.77
C ILE A 306 -71.55 -40.80 9.57
N LEU A 307 -71.07 -40.63 8.33
CA LEU A 307 -69.96 -39.72 8.03
C LEU A 307 -70.32 -38.24 8.19
N ARG A 308 -71.62 -37.91 8.14
CA ARG A 308 -72.16 -36.56 8.36
C ARG A 308 -72.45 -36.27 9.83
N ASP A 309 -72.55 -37.29 10.66
CA ASP A 309 -72.76 -37.17 12.09
C ASP A 309 -71.60 -36.41 12.76
N SER A 310 -71.96 -35.44 13.62
CA SER A 310 -70.97 -34.58 14.27
C SER A 310 -70.08 -35.33 15.26
N ALA A 311 -70.60 -36.35 15.95
CA ALA A 311 -69.81 -37.13 16.91
C ALA A 311 -68.79 -38.02 16.20
N VAL A 312 -69.15 -38.59 15.04
CA VAL A 312 -68.24 -39.36 14.19
C VAL A 312 -67.16 -38.46 13.60
N GLN A 313 -67.51 -37.27 13.13
CA GLN A 313 -66.54 -36.28 12.63
C GLN A 313 -65.57 -35.82 13.73
N GLU A 314 -66.05 -35.59 14.94
CA GLU A 314 -65.22 -35.23 16.09
C GLU A 314 -64.27 -36.38 16.48
N ALA A 315 -64.75 -37.62 16.45
CA ALA A 315 -63.92 -38.81 16.69
C ALA A 315 -62.84 -38.99 15.60
N MET A 316 -63.19 -38.80 14.32
CA MET A 316 -62.21 -38.78 13.22
C MET A 316 -61.19 -37.65 13.39
N GLY A 317 -61.63 -36.47 13.86
CA GLY A 317 -60.76 -35.33 14.18
C GLY A 317 -59.74 -35.66 15.25
N ARG A 318 -60.19 -36.26 16.35
CA ARG A 318 -59.28 -36.75 17.40
C ARG A 318 -58.31 -37.81 16.87
N GLY A 319 -58.78 -38.76 16.07
CA GLY A 319 -57.93 -39.80 15.49
C GLY A 319 -56.87 -39.26 14.55
N ILE A 320 -57.22 -38.29 13.69
CA ILE A 320 -56.27 -37.65 12.77
C ILE A 320 -55.28 -36.76 13.53
N ASN A 321 -55.73 -36.01 14.54
CA ASN A 321 -54.84 -35.24 15.39
C ASN A 321 -53.81 -36.16 16.08
N GLN A 322 -54.26 -37.30 16.63
CA GLN A 322 -53.33 -38.28 17.21
C GLN A 322 -52.35 -38.82 16.17
N ALA A 323 -52.81 -39.14 14.97
CA ALA A 323 -51.94 -39.60 13.89
C ALA A 323 -50.90 -38.54 13.46
N ILE A 324 -51.26 -37.25 13.50
CA ILE A 324 -50.33 -36.14 13.26
C ILE A 324 -49.28 -36.07 14.37
N VAL A 325 -49.69 -36.14 15.64
CA VAL A 325 -48.74 -36.13 16.77
C VAL A 325 -47.81 -37.34 16.70
N ASP A 326 -48.33 -38.52 16.40
CA ASP A 326 -47.53 -39.74 16.26
C ASP A 326 -46.57 -39.62 15.07
N PHE A 327 -47.00 -39.03 13.96
CA PHE A 327 -46.13 -38.72 12.83
C PHE A 327 -45.01 -37.73 13.20
N LEU A 328 -45.33 -36.69 13.96
CA LEU A 328 -44.36 -35.69 14.39
C LEU A 328 -43.27 -36.27 15.31
N ARG A 329 -43.60 -37.33 16.06
CA ARG A 329 -42.67 -38.05 16.92
C ARG A 329 -41.81 -39.09 16.20
N ARG A 330 -42.07 -39.34 14.91
CA ARG A 330 -41.22 -40.25 14.13
C ARG A 330 -39.88 -39.57 13.82
N PRO A 331 -38.77 -40.32 13.84
CA PRO A 331 -37.50 -39.83 13.33
C PRO A 331 -37.65 -39.34 11.89
N VAL A 332 -37.01 -38.21 11.59
CA VAL A 332 -37.11 -37.57 10.27
C VAL A 332 -36.49 -38.46 9.19
N THR A 333 -35.43 -39.19 9.54
CA THR A 333 -34.74 -40.17 8.69
C THR A 333 -35.65 -41.31 8.24
N ASP A 334 -36.62 -41.72 9.07
CA ASP A 334 -37.57 -42.79 8.72
C ASP A 334 -38.61 -42.37 7.67
N VAL A 335 -38.72 -41.06 7.41
CA VAL A 335 -39.71 -40.49 6.49
C VAL A 335 -39.04 -39.86 5.27
N LEU A 336 -37.94 -39.14 5.46
CA LEU A 336 -37.24 -38.42 4.40
C LEU A 336 -36.01 -39.18 3.85
N GLY A 337 -35.52 -40.21 4.56
CA GLY A 337 -34.30 -40.94 4.21
C GLY A 337 -33.05 -40.43 4.94
N GLU A 338 -31.93 -41.07 4.67
CA GLU A 338 -30.60 -40.68 5.17
C GLU A 338 -30.01 -39.52 4.34
N PRO A 339 -29.09 -38.72 4.89
CA PRO A 339 -28.49 -37.58 4.18
C PRO A 339 -27.90 -37.91 2.80
N ASP A 340 -27.36 -39.13 2.65
CA ASP A 340 -26.69 -39.60 1.44
C ASP A 340 -27.64 -40.33 0.47
N ASP A 341 -28.94 -40.43 0.80
CA ASP A 341 -29.91 -41.09 -0.07
C ASP A 341 -30.12 -40.29 -1.38
N PRO A 342 -30.24 -40.96 -2.54
CA PRO A 342 -30.40 -40.29 -3.83
C PRO A 342 -31.56 -39.28 -3.88
N SER A 343 -32.68 -39.57 -3.22
CA SER A 343 -33.85 -38.68 -3.17
C SER A 343 -33.61 -37.42 -2.34
N VAL A 344 -32.79 -37.51 -1.29
CA VAL A 344 -32.42 -36.36 -0.44
C VAL A 344 -31.45 -35.45 -1.19
N ILE A 345 -30.47 -36.05 -1.88
CA ILE A 345 -29.51 -35.32 -2.73
C ILE A 345 -30.25 -34.60 -3.86
N GLU A 346 -31.17 -35.27 -4.56
CA GLU A 346 -31.98 -34.67 -5.62
C GLU A 346 -32.85 -33.51 -5.11
N SER A 347 -33.47 -33.69 -3.93
CA SER A 347 -34.26 -32.64 -3.28
C SER A 347 -33.41 -31.43 -2.91
N ARG A 348 -32.20 -31.65 -2.40
CA ARG A 348 -31.23 -30.60 -2.09
C ARG A 348 -30.85 -29.81 -3.34
N THR A 349 -30.49 -30.50 -4.43
CA THR A 349 -30.11 -29.84 -5.69
C THR A 349 -31.27 -29.04 -6.25
N THR A 350 -32.49 -29.59 -6.21
CA THR A 350 -33.70 -28.88 -6.65
C THR A 350 -33.96 -27.63 -5.81
N LEU A 351 -33.78 -27.70 -4.49
CA LEU A 351 -33.89 -26.55 -3.60
C LEU A 351 -32.78 -25.52 -3.86
N ALA A 352 -31.55 -25.96 -4.12
CA ALA A 352 -30.45 -25.08 -4.48
C ALA A 352 -30.76 -24.30 -5.77
N ASP A 353 -31.18 -25.01 -6.82
CA ASP A 353 -31.57 -24.41 -8.10
C ASP A 353 -32.76 -23.45 -7.94
N TRP A 354 -33.73 -23.78 -7.09
CA TRP A 354 -34.85 -22.91 -6.77
C TRP A 354 -34.42 -21.62 -6.03
N ILE A 355 -33.55 -21.74 -5.02
CA ILE A 355 -33.01 -20.59 -4.27
C ILE A 355 -32.17 -19.70 -5.19
N VAL A 356 -31.32 -20.30 -6.03
CA VAL A 356 -30.51 -19.56 -7.01
C VAL A 356 -31.40 -18.88 -8.04
N GLY A 357 -32.45 -19.56 -8.53
CA GLY A 357 -33.45 -18.98 -9.41
C GLY A 357 -34.16 -17.77 -8.78
N MET A 358 -34.55 -17.88 -7.50
CA MET A 358 -35.15 -16.77 -6.75
C MET A 358 -34.18 -15.61 -6.57
N ALA A 359 -32.91 -15.87 -6.26
CA ALA A 359 -31.89 -14.82 -6.12
C ALA A 359 -31.58 -14.12 -7.46
N ARG A 360 -31.67 -14.86 -8.57
CA ARG A 360 -31.50 -14.34 -9.94
C ARG A 360 -32.71 -13.56 -10.44
N ASP A 361 -33.86 -13.72 -9.80
CA ASP A 361 -35.07 -12.99 -10.18
C ASP A 361 -34.87 -11.47 -9.97
N PRO A 362 -35.14 -10.64 -11.01
CA PRO A 362 -35.01 -9.19 -10.90
C PRO A 362 -35.86 -8.59 -9.78
N GLY A 363 -37.06 -9.13 -9.52
CA GLY A 363 -37.95 -8.64 -8.49
C GLY A 363 -37.42 -8.90 -7.08
N THR A 364 -36.76 -10.04 -6.84
CA THR A 364 -36.08 -10.31 -5.56
C THR A 364 -34.93 -9.32 -5.34
N ARG A 365 -34.15 -9.02 -6.38
CA ARG A 365 -33.03 -8.06 -6.31
C ARG A 365 -33.54 -6.65 -6.00
N GLU A 366 -34.55 -6.19 -6.72
CA GLU A 366 -35.19 -4.89 -6.51
C GLU A 366 -35.76 -4.76 -5.11
N PHE A 367 -36.46 -5.80 -4.61
CA PHE A 367 -36.96 -5.85 -3.24
C PHE A 367 -35.84 -5.73 -2.19
N LEU A 368 -34.70 -6.40 -2.39
CA LEU A 368 -33.56 -6.32 -1.47
C LEU A 368 -32.94 -4.93 -1.46
N VAL A 369 -32.80 -4.29 -2.63
CA VAL A 369 -32.28 -2.92 -2.75
C VAL A 369 -33.25 -1.92 -2.12
N GLU A 370 -34.56 -2.06 -2.36
CA GLU A 370 -35.60 -1.23 -1.71
C GLU A 370 -35.56 -1.38 -0.19
N LYS A 371 -35.43 -2.60 0.34
CA LYS A 371 -35.30 -2.83 1.79
C LYS A 371 -34.01 -2.29 2.37
N LEU A 372 -32.92 -2.32 1.60
CA LEU A 372 -31.66 -1.68 1.97
C LEU A 372 -31.84 -0.16 2.05
N HIS A 373 -32.45 0.45 1.04
CA HIS A 373 -32.73 1.89 0.99
C HIS A 373 -33.61 2.33 2.16
N GLU A 374 -34.76 1.66 2.39
CA GLU A 374 -35.62 1.92 3.55
C GLU A 374 -34.89 1.72 4.89
N GLY A 375 -33.98 0.74 4.94
CA GLY A 375 -33.17 0.43 6.12
C GLY A 375 -32.14 1.52 6.40
N LEU A 376 -31.45 2.01 5.38
CA LEU A 376 -30.47 3.08 5.45
C LEU A 376 -31.13 4.42 5.81
N ASP A 377 -32.28 4.73 5.22
CA ASP A 377 -33.06 5.93 5.54
C ASP A 377 -33.57 5.90 6.99
N LYS A 378 -34.14 4.78 7.45
CA LYS A 378 -34.58 4.63 8.84
C LYS A 378 -33.41 4.60 9.83
N ALA A 379 -32.24 4.17 9.40
CA ALA A 379 -31.03 4.16 10.23
C ALA A 379 -30.36 5.53 10.28
N GLY A 380 -30.56 6.41 9.30
CA GLY A 380 -29.94 7.75 9.25
C GLY A 380 -30.21 8.62 10.48
N ASP A 381 -31.37 8.44 11.12
CA ASP A 381 -31.79 9.15 12.34
C ASP A 381 -31.24 8.54 13.64
N ARG A 382 -30.66 7.34 13.58
CA ARG A 382 -30.01 6.70 14.73
C ARG A 382 -28.57 7.16 14.87
N THR A 383 -28.07 7.18 16.10
CA THR A 383 -26.64 7.40 16.36
C THR A 383 -25.86 6.10 16.20
N TRP A 384 -24.58 6.20 15.84
CA TRP A 384 -23.72 5.01 15.79
C TRP A 384 -23.62 4.31 17.15
N GLY A 385 -23.75 5.05 18.27
CA GLY A 385 -23.80 4.50 19.61
C GLY A 385 -24.93 3.46 19.78
N GLU A 386 -26.15 3.74 19.31
CA GLU A 386 -27.28 2.81 19.44
C GLU A 386 -27.12 1.50 18.63
N VAL A 387 -26.35 1.55 17.54
CA VAL A 387 -26.04 0.38 16.71
C VAL A 387 -24.85 -0.39 17.30
N LEU A 388 -23.83 0.33 17.76
CA LEU A 388 -22.60 -0.22 18.32
C LEU A 388 -22.78 -0.77 19.74
N GLU A 389 -23.81 -0.36 20.48
CA GLU A 389 -24.17 -0.95 21.78
C GLU A 389 -24.41 -2.47 21.71
N ARG A 390 -24.84 -2.99 20.55
CA ARG A 390 -25.06 -4.43 20.34
C ARG A 390 -23.81 -5.18 19.85
N ILE A 391 -22.74 -4.48 19.50
CA ILE A 391 -21.52 -5.06 18.94
C ILE A 391 -20.33 -4.57 19.78
N PRO A 392 -19.80 -5.41 20.69
CA PRO A 392 -18.61 -5.05 21.47
C PRO A 392 -17.46 -4.62 20.56
N SER A 393 -16.75 -3.55 20.92
CA SER A 393 -15.58 -3.06 20.18
C SER A 393 -14.52 -4.14 19.96
N GLU A 394 -14.44 -5.10 20.88
CA GLU A 394 -13.57 -6.27 20.81
C GLU A 394 -13.93 -7.13 19.59
N ARG A 395 -15.21 -7.42 19.37
CA ARG A 395 -15.67 -8.20 18.20
C ARG A 395 -15.41 -7.46 16.89
N ILE A 396 -15.56 -6.13 16.88
CA ILE A 396 -15.25 -5.31 15.70
C ILE A 396 -13.77 -5.44 15.37
N SER A 397 -12.90 -5.31 16.38
CA SER A 397 -11.46 -5.43 16.19
C SER A 397 -11.04 -6.84 15.77
N GLU A 398 -11.60 -7.90 16.38
CA GLU A 398 -11.34 -9.29 16.02
C GLU A 398 -11.78 -9.58 14.57
N THR A 399 -12.97 -9.11 14.19
CA THR A 399 -13.50 -9.28 12.83
C THR A 399 -12.61 -8.56 11.82
N LEU A 400 -12.23 -7.30 12.09
CA LEU A 400 -11.33 -6.53 11.23
C LEU A 400 -9.94 -7.18 11.12
N VAL A 401 -9.38 -7.67 12.22
CA VAL A 401 -8.09 -8.38 12.23
C VAL A 401 -8.20 -9.67 11.41
N SER A 402 -9.27 -10.46 11.59
CA SER A 402 -9.48 -11.68 10.78
C SER A 402 -9.70 -11.37 9.30
N ALA A 403 -10.39 -10.27 8.98
CA ALA A 403 -10.67 -9.85 7.61
C ALA A 403 -9.39 -9.42 6.91
N VAL A 404 -8.56 -8.59 7.56
CA VAL A 404 -7.27 -8.14 7.02
C VAL A 404 -6.27 -9.29 6.90
N ARG A 405 -6.33 -10.27 7.81
CA ARG A 405 -5.48 -11.48 7.75
C ARG A 405 -5.96 -12.52 6.73
N SER A 406 -7.13 -12.34 6.11
CA SER A 406 -7.63 -13.27 5.09
C SER A 406 -6.73 -13.25 3.85
N GLU A 407 -6.59 -14.41 3.20
CA GLU A 407 -5.78 -14.55 1.99
C GLU A 407 -6.25 -13.61 0.86
N ALA A 408 -7.56 -13.43 0.72
CA ALA A 408 -8.16 -12.50 -0.22
C ALA A 408 -7.79 -11.04 0.07
N ALA A 409 -7.81 -10.63 1.34
CA ALA A 409 -7.43 -9.27 1.73
C ALA A 409 -5.93 -9.01 1.56
N ARG A 410 -5.07 -10.00 1.88
CA ARG A 410 -3.62 -9.92 1.65
C ARG A 410 -3.30 -9.78 0.17
N ALA A 411 -3.94 -10.57 -0.68
CA ALA A 411 -3.78 -10.47 -2.13
C ALA A 411 -4.22 -9.09 -2.64
N ALA A 412 -5.40 -8.62 -2.23
CA ALA A 412 -5.92 -7.31 -2.62
C ALA A 412 -5.03 -6.14 -2.14
N LEU A 413 -4.50 -6.20 -0.92
CA LEU A 413 -3.55 -5.22 -0.38
C LEU A 413 -2.23 -5.23 -1.17
N GLY A 414 -1.67 -6.41 -1.44
CA GLY A 414 -0.46 -6.55 -2.23
C GLY A 414 -0.62 -5.98 -3.63
N ASP A 415 -1.69 -6.32 -4.32
CA ASP A 415 -1.99 -5.84 -5.67
C ASP A 415 -2.28 -4.33 -5.70
N GLY A 416 -3.01 -3.84 -4.70
CA GLY A 416 -3.27 -2.41 -4.53
C GLY A 416 -2.01 -1.60 -4.31
N ILE A 417 -1.10 -2.06 -3.44
CA ILE A 417 0.19 -1.41 -3.16
C ILE A 417 1.08 -1.43 -4.41
N ARG A 418 1.17 -2.57 -5.12
CA ARG A 418 1.94 -2.66 -6.37
C ARG A 418 1.38 -1.74 -7.46
N LYS A 419 0.06 -1.67 -7.58
CA LYS A 419 -0.60 -0.76 -8.52
C LYS A 419 -0.31 0.70 -8.18
N LEU A 420 -0.46 1.09 -6.91
CA LEU A 420 -0.13 2.43 -6.44
C LEU A 420 1.34 2.78 -6.68
N ALA A 421 2.27 1.85 -6.44
CA ALA A 421 3.69 2.08 -6.65
C ALA A 421 4.03 2.33 -8.14
N ARG A 422 3.39 1.58 -9.05
CA ARG A 422 3.49 1.83 -10.49
C ARG A 422 2.86 3.17 -10.88
N ASP A 423 1.63 3.42 -10.45
CA ASP A 423 0.90 4.65 -10.77
C ASP A 423 1.62 5.90 -10.24
N LEU A 424 2.34 5.79 -9.10
CA LEU A 424 3.16 6.88 -8.55
C LEU A 424 4.35 7.26 -9.43
N LEU A 425 4.90 6.32 -10.21
CA LEU A 425 5.99 6.60 -11.15
C LEU A 425 5.50 7.41 -12.36
N ASP A 426 4.25 7.20 -12.75
CA ASP A 426 3.60 7.84 -13.90
C ASP A 426 2.88 9.15 -13.54
N ARG A 427 2.58 9.38 -12.25
CA ARG A 427 1.87 10.57 -11.82
C ARG A 427 2.83 11.78 -11.72
N PRO A 428 2.45 12.96 -12.23
CA PRO A 428 3.24 14.17 -12.02
C PRO A 428 3.34 14.47 -10.53
N ILE A 429 4.58 14.66 -10.06
CA ILE A 429 4.88 14.97 -8.65
C ILE A 429 4.20 16.29 -8.25
N GLY A 430 3.98 17.18 -9.22
CA GLY A 430 3.38 18.49 -9.00
C GLY A 430 4.31 19.36 -8.17
N THR A 431 3.76 20.15 -7.24
CA THR A 431 4.55 20.96 -6.30
C THR A 431 4.69 20.21 -4.97
N PRO A 432 5.86 19.66 -4.62
CA PRO A 432 6.04 18.88 -3.38
C PRO A 432 5.59 19.62 -2.11
N ALA A 433 5.71 20.95 -2.07
CA ALA A 433 5.28 21.78 -0.94
C ALA A 433 3.78 21.64 -0.61
N ARG A 434 2.91 21.26 -1.57
CA ARG A 434 1.47 21.09 -1.33
C ARG A 434 1.13 19.89 -0.45
N TRP A 435 2.05 18.92 -0.35
CA TRP A 435 1.85 17.70 0.41
C TRP A 435 2.44 17.78 1.82
N LEU A 436 3.16 18.87 2.13
CA LEU A 436 3.81 19.09 3.41
C LEU A 436 2.91 19.91 4.35
N PRO A 437 2.89 19.59 5.65
CA PRO A 437 2.21 20.43 6.64
C PRO A 437 2.81 21.84 6.68
N GLU A 438 2.08 22.81 7.24
CA GLU A 438 2.61 24.17 7.45
C GLU A 438 3.97 24.08 8.18
N ASN A 439 4.98 24.77 7.62
CA ASN A 439 6.40 24.71 8.04
C ASN A 439 7.16 23.39 7.77
N GLY A 440 6.64 22.48 6.95
CA GLY A 440 7.31 21.22 6.62
C GLY A 440 8.69 21.40 5.96
N ALA A 441 8.85 22.41 5.10
CA ALA A 441 10.13 22.72 4.44
C ALA A 441 11.23 23.10 5.46
N ALA A 442 10.91 23.95 6.43
CA ALA A 442 11.85 24.35 7.49
C ALA A 442 12.22 23.17 8.41
N ARG A 443 11.30 22.22 8.64
CA ARG A 443 11.61 21.00 9.41
C ARG A 443 12.57 20.08 8.66
N ILE A 444 12.41 19.96 7.34
CA ILE A 444 13.32 19.17 6.50
C ILE A 444 14.70 19.83 6.46
N GLU A 445 14.76 21.15 6.32
CA GLU A 445 15.99 21.93 6.39
C GLU A 445 16.72 21.68 7.70
N ALA A 446 16.04 21.82 8.85
CA ALA A 446 16.64 21.57 10.15
C ALA A 446 17.09 20.10 10.32
N ALA A 447 16.32 19.14 9.80
CA ALA A 447 16.66 17.72 9.91
C ALA A 447 17.85 17.32 9.02
N LEU A 448 18.03 17.98 7.87
CA LEU A 448 19.10 17.67 6.91
C LEU A 448 20.35 18.55 7.09
N GLY A 449 20.19 19.74 7.67
CA GLY A 449 21.25 20.73 7.82
C GLY A 449 22.41 20.24 8.67
N ASP A 450 22.15 19.60 9.81
CA ASP A 450 23.20 19.05 10.69
C ASP A 450 23.92 17.83 10.08
N PRO A 451 23.21 16.80 9.57
CA PRO A 451 23.88 15.65 8.96
C PRO A 451 24.73 16.00 7.74
N ILE A 452 24.24 16.86 6.85
CA ILE A 452 24.97 17.25 5.64
C ILE A 452 26.21 18.07 6.01
N TRP A 453 26.09 18.93 7.01
CA TRP A 453 27.22 19.74 7.48
C TRP A 453 28.31 18.91 8.13
N ALA A 454 27.95 17.99 9.03
CA ALA A 454 28.90 17.07 9.62
C ALA A 454 29.61 16.21 8.55
N TRP A 455 28.88 15.82 7.50
CA TRP A 455 29.48 15.15 6.35
C TRP A 455 30.44 16.08 5.58
N LEU A 456 30.09 17.35 5.34
CA LEU A 456 30.98 18.31 4.67
C LEU A 456 32.24 18.61 5.49
N GLU A 457 32.12 18.83 6.80
CA GLU A 457 33.26 19.06 7.70
C GLU A 457 34.26 17.90 7.66
N THR A 458 33.78 16.67 7.50
CA THR A 458 34.65 15.48 7.43
C THR A 458 35.21 15.22 6.03
N GLN A 459 34.44 15.45 4.97
CA GLN A 459 34.86 15.11 3.61
C GLN A 459 35.68 16.21 2.92
N VAL A 460 35.35 17.49 3.11
CA VAL A 460 35.98 18.58 2.35
C VAL A 460 37.49 18.68 2.62
N PRO A 461 38.00 18.61 3.87
CA PRO A 461 39.44 18.60 4.12
C PRO A 461 40.17 17.50 3.35
N THR A 462 39.58 16.31 3.26
CA THR A 462 40.14 15.17 2.53
C THR A 462 40.21 15.44 1.03
N VAL A 463 39.18 16.08 0.45
CA VAL A 463 39.16 16.46 -0.97
C VAL A 463 40.18 17.55 -1.27
N VAL A 464 40.30 18.56 -0.40
CA VAL A 464 41.24 19.66 -0.64
C VAL A 464 42.70 19.22 -0.45
N ALA A 465 42.97 18.31 0.49
CA ALA A 465 44.31 17.73 0.65
C ALA A 465 44.82 17.01 -0.61
N GLN A 466 43.93 16.55 -1.49
CA GLN A 466 44.30 15.95 -2.78
C GLN A 466 44.59 17.00 -3.88
N ILE A 467 44.28 18.27 -3.64
CA ILE A 467 44.54 19.35 -4.58
C ILE A 467 45.98 19.83 -4.38
N ASP A 468 46.86 19.54 -5.34
CA ASP A 468 48.23 20.07 -5.36
C ASP A 468 48.24 21.57 -5.72
N VAL A 469 48.02 22.41 -4.70
CA VAL A 469 48.07 23.87 -4.82
C VAL A 469 49.48 24.33 -5.20
N SER A 470 50.52 23.70 -4.63
CA SER A 470 51.93 24.04 -4.90
C SER A 470 52.25 23.85 -6.39
N GLY A 471 51.95 22.68 -6.95
CA GLY A 471 52.18 22.38 -8.37
C GLY A 471 51.33 23.24 -9.31
N ARG A 472 50.08 23.55 -8.94
CA ARG A 472 49.24 24.47 -9.74
C ARG A 472 49.81 25.88 -9.77
N VAL A 473 50.29 26.40 -8.64
CA VAL A 473 50.91 27.72 -8.56
C VAL A 473 52.23 27.75 -9.33
N GLU A 474 53.08 26.72 -9.18
CA GLU A 474 54.33 26.59 -9.94
C GLU A 474 54.06 26.61 -11.45
N ALA A 475 53.13 25.77 -11.94
CA ALA A 475 52.76 25.73 -13.34
C ALA A 475 52.20 27.07 -13.84
N LYS A 476 51.43 27.77 -13.01
CA LYS A 476 50.90 29.09 -13.35
C LYS A 476 52.00 30.14 -13.45
N VAL A 477 52.96 30.12 -12.54
CA VAL A 477 54.11 31.04 -12.55
C VAL A 477 55.06 30.76 -13.72
N LEU A 478 55.25 29.48 -14.09
CA LEU A 478 55.97 29.07 -15.30
C LEU A 478 55.30 29.55 -16.58
N SER A 479 53.97 29.62 -16.60
CA SER A 479 53.21 30.09 -17.77
C SER A 479 53.30 31.60 -18.01
N PHE A 480 53.88 32.37 -17.08
CA PHE A 480 54.04 33.81 -17.27
C PHE A 480 55.11 34.13 -18.31
N PRO A 481 54.87 35.15 -19.16
CA PRO A 481 55.90 35.63 -20.07
C PRO A 481 57.10 36.14 -19.27
N VAL A 482 58.30 35.94 -19.80
CA VAL A 482 59.57 36.30 -19.13
C VAL A 482 59.60 37.78 -18.70
N SER A 483 58.97 38.67 -19.45
CA SER A 483 58.82 40.09 -19.11
C SER A 483 58.00 40.34 -17.83
N ARG A 484 56.94 39.56 -17.59
CA ARG A 484 56.15 39.64 -16.36
C ARG A 484 56.93 39.10 -15.16
N MET A 485 57.73 38.06 -15.36
CA MET A 485 58.64 37.56 -14.32
C MET A 485 59.71 38.60 -13.96
N GLU A 486 60.29 39.26 -14.97
CA GLU A 486 61.19 40.39 -14.74
C GLU A 486 60.48 41.50 -13.94
N GLU A 487 59.26 41.88 -14.31
CA GLU A 487 58.52 42.94 -13.62
C GLU A 487 58.29 42.60 -12.14
N ILE A 488 57.88 41.37 -11.82
CA ILE A 488 57.69 40.91 -10.44
C ILE A 488 59.00 40.99 -9.66
N VAL A 489 60.09 40.41 -10.20
CA VAL A 489 61.39 40.40 -9.52
C VAL A 489 61.95 41.82 -9.38
N LYS A 490 61.82 42.64 -10.42
CA LYS A 490 62.30 44.03 -10.44
C LYS A 490 61.54 44.89 -9.43
N ASN A 491 60.21 44.75 -9.33
CA ASN A 491 59.42 45.48 -8.33
C ASN A 491 59.85 45.18 -6.90
N VAL A 492 60.23 43.93 -6.61
CA VAL A 492 60.71 43.53 -5.28
C VAL A 492 62.17 43.96 -5.05
N THR A 493 63.03 43.93 -6.07
CA THR A 493 64.49 44.12 -5.91
C THR A 493 65.02 45.49 -6.35
N HIS A 494 64.20 46.36 -6.95
CA HIS A 494 64.65 47.62 -7.57
C HIS A 494 65.46 48.51 -6.61
N ARG A 495 65.01 48.60 -5.35
CA ARG A 495 65.66 49.42 -4.33
C ARG A 495 67.06 48.91 -4.02
N GLU A 496 67.22 47.60 -3.86
CA GLU A 496 68.50 46.95 -3.57
C GLU A 496 69.45 47.06 -4.75
N LEU A 497 68.98 46.80 -5.96
CA LEU A 497 69.78 46.94 -7.18
C LEU A 497 70.32 48.36 -7.37
N LYS A 498 69.49 49.38 -7.12
CA LYS A 498 69.91 50.79 -7.19
C LYS A 498 70.95 51.16 -6.12
N LEU A 499 70.88 50.54 -4.95
CA LEU A 499 71.87 50.72 -3.89
C LEU A 499 73.22 50.13 -4.31
N ILE A 500 73.24 48.94 -4.90
CA ILE A 500 74.48 48.32 -5.42
C ILE A 500 75.11 49.23 -6.50
N VAL A 501 74.31 49.80 -7.43
CA VAL A 501 74.83 50.75 -8.45
C VAL A 501 75.50 51.96 -7.79
N ARG A 502 74.83 52.59 -6.82
CA ARG A 502 75.36 53.75 -6.10
C ARG A 502 76.65 53.41 -5.34
N LEU A 503 76.69 52.26 -4.66
CA LEU A 503 77.90 51.77 -4.01
C LEU A 503 79.03 51.53 -5.02
N GLY A 504 78.72 51.05 -6.23
CA GLY A 504 79.69 50.89 -7.31
C GLY A 504 80.32 52.22 -7.74
N TYR A 505 79.51 53.29 -7.87
CA TYR A 505 80.04 54.64 -8.14
C TYR A 505 80.94 55.15 -7.00
N VAL A 506 80.53 54.96 -5.75
CA VAL A 506 81.29 55.40 -4.57
C VAL A 506 82.60 54.62 -4.43
N LEU A 507 82.55 53.29 -4.57
CA LEU A 507 83.72 52.43 -4.47
C LEU A 507 84.70 52.72 -5.63
N GLY A 508 84.17 52.92 -6.83
CA GLY A 508 84.96 53.32 -7.99
C GLY A 508 85.66 54.67 -7.77
N ALA A 509 84.98 55.65 -7.16
CA ALA A 509 85.59 56.93 -6.77
C ALA A 509 86.74 56.74 -5.77
N VAL A 510 86.55 55.88 -4.76
CA VAL A 510 87.58 55.55 -3.77
C VAL A 510 88.78 54.85 -4.42
N ILE A 511 88.55 53.90 -5.32
CA ILE A 511 89.63 53.21 -6.06
C ILE A 511 90.39 54.20 -6.94
N GLY A 512 89.68 55.10 -7.64
CA GLY A 512 90.31 56.16 -8.42
C GLY A 512 91.19 57.07 -7.57
N MET A 513 90.74 57.43 -6.37
CA MET A 513 91.54 58.20 -5.40
C MET A 513 92.80 57.43 -4.96
N VAL A 514 92.68 56.13 -4.68
CA VAL A 514 93.83 55.29 -4.31
C VAL A 514 94.83 55.13 -5.46
N LEU A 515 94.34 54.93 -6.69
CA LEU A 515 95.19 54.84 -7.89
C LEU A 515 95.99 56.11 -8.13
N PHE A 516 95.38 57.28 -7.93
CA PHE A 516 96.08 58.56 -8.00
C PHE A 516 97.17 58.70 -6.93
N LEU A 517 96.90 58.27 -5.69
CA LEU A 517 97.90 58.28 -4.61
C LEU A 517 99.07 57.33 -4.87
N LEU A 518 98.86 56.28 -5.67
CA LEU A 518 99.88 55.30 -6.06
C LEU A 518 100.62 55.67 -7.37
N GLU A 519 100.09 56.60 -8.17
CA GLU A 519 100.72 57.09 -9.42
C GLU A 519 102.20 57.47 -9.24
N PRO A 520 102.64 58.14 -8.15
CA PRO A 520 104.04 58.51 -7.96
C PRO A 520 104.99 57.32 -7.69
N PHE A 521 104.45 56.15 -7.36
CA PHE A 521 105.21 54.94 -7.01
C PHE A 521 105.21 53.89 -8.13
N LEU A 522 104.46 54.13 -9.21
CA LEU A 522 104.45 53.28 -10.39
C LEU A 522 105.55 53.76 -11.36
N PRO A 523 106.47 52.88 -11.80
CA PRO A 523 107.63 53.23 -12.62
C PRO A 523 107.29 53.68 -14.04
#